data_AF-A0A377Z6T6-F1
#
_entry.id   AF-A0A377Z6T6-F1
#
_cell.length_a   1.000
_cell.length_b   1.000
_cell.length_c   1.000
_cell.angle_alpha   90.00
_cell.angle_beta   90.00
_cell.angle_gamma   90.00
#
_symmetry.space_group_name_H-M   'P 1'
#
loop_
_entity.id
_entity.type
_entity.pdbx_description
1 polymer ?
#
loop_
_entity_poly.entity_id
_entity_poly.type
_entity_poly.pdbx_seq_one_letter_code
_entity_poly.pdbx_strand_id
1 'polypeptide(L)'
;MINIGDMLEVLSAGTFVATAHRVRKVPQERYSFPLFFACDYHTLIRPLPTFLAAGEAGEYQELSIGEHMWSQALQTYRYLREKVNRGELQLPERARGTNTFGHLKKQAQQKTP
;
A
#
# COMPACT_ATOMS: atom_id res chain seq x y z
N MET A 1 -2.65 11.60 -16.34
CA MET A 1 -3.08 10.26 -15.89
C MET A 1 -3.19 10.32 -14.37
N ILE A 2 -4.25 9.74 -13.81
CA ILE A 2 -4.54 9.70 -12.37
C ILE A 2 -4.71 8.23 -12.00
N ASN A 3 -4.04 7.80 -10.94
CA ASN A 3 -4.08 6.43 -10.43
C ASN A 3 -4.67 6.39 -9.02
N ILE A 4 -5.23 5.25 -8.66
CA ILE A 4 -5.64 4.93 -7.29
C ILE A 4 -4.46 4.26 -6.58
N GLY A 5 -4.12 4.75 -5.39
CA GLY A 5 -3.14 4.15 -4.49
C GLY A 5 -3.78 3.36 -3.35
N ASP A 6 -2.98 2.56 -2.66
CA ASP A 6 -3.41 1.64 -1.59
C ASP A 6 -4.30 2.32 -0.54
N MET A 7 -3.96 3.53 -0.10
CA MET A 7 -4.72 4.22 0.96
C MET A 7 -6.12 4.62 0.50
N LEU A 8 -6.31 4.94 -0.79
CA LEU A 8 -7.65 5.21 -1.32
C LEU A 8 -8.46 3.92 -1.51
N GLU A 9 -7.80 2.79 -1.79
CA GLU A 9 -8.44 1.48 -1.75
C GLU A 9 -8.94 1.16 -0.34
N VAL A 10 -8.15 1.42 0.71
CA VAL A 10 -8.58 1.26 2.11
C VAL A 10 -9.76 2.16 2.44
N LEU A 11 -9.68 3.47 2.14
CA LEU A 11 -10.77 4.43 2.41
C LEU A 11 -12.08 4.03 1.75
N SER A 12 -12.02 3.46 0.56
CA SER A 12 -13.18 3.06 -0.24
C SER A 12 -13.66 1.64 0.01
N ALA A 13 -13.16 0.97 1.07
CA ALA A 13 -13.46 -0.43 1.36
C ALA A 13 -13.23 -1.37 0.17
N GLY A 14 -12.26 -1.07 -0.71
CA GLY A 14 -11.98 -1.86 -1.90
C GLY A 14 -12.84 -1.54 -3.13
N THR A 15 -13.76 -0.58 -3.04
CA THR A 15 -14.57 -0.11 -4.19
C THR A 15 -13.68 0.48 -5.28
N PHE A 16 -12.65 1.23 -4.90
CA PHE A 16 -11.63 1.74 -5.83
C PHE A 16 -10.35 0.93 -5.69
N VAL A 17 -9.98 0.24 -6.77
CA VAL A 17 -8.88 -0.74 -6.76
C VAL A 17 -7.54 -0.08 -7.11
N ALA A 18 -6.55 -0.22 -6.24
CA ALA A 18 -5.16 0.16 -6.42
C ALA A 18 -4.50 -0.75 -7.48
N THR A 19 -4.60 -0.33 -8.73
CA THR A 19 -4.16 -1.16 -9.87
C THR A 19 -2.64 -1.12 -10.02
N ALA A 20 -2.02 -2.31 -9.98
CA ALA A 20 -0.59 -2.46 -10.24
C ALA A 20 -0.25 -1.98 -11.66
N HIS A 21 0.82 -1.20 -11.78
CA HIS A 21 1.30 -0.66 -13.05
C HIS A 21 2.83 -0.69 -13.11
N ARG A 22 3.37 -0.74 -14.33
CA ARG A 22 4.82 -0.72 -14.58
C ARG A 22 5.12 0.04 -15.85
N VAL A 23 6.30 0.65 -15.91
CA VAL A 23 6.82 1.24 -17.15
C VAL A 23 7.74 0.23 -17.81
N ARG A 24 7.53 -0.05 -19.10
CA ARG A 24 8.44 -0.88 -19.89
C ARG A 24 9.60 -0.02 -20.39
N LYS A 25 10.78 -0.63 -20.47
CA LYS A 25 11.94 0.00 -21.12
C LYS A 25 11.63 0.24 -22.60
N VAL A 26 11.93 1.44 -23.07
CA VAL A 26 11.82 1.87 -24.48
C VAL A 26 13.16 2.46 -24.93
N PRO A 27 13.49 2.44 -26.24
CA PRO A 27 14.76 2.95 -26.73
C PRO A 27 14.84 4.49 -26.77
N GLN A 28 13.71 5.20 -26.79
CA GLN A 28 13.65 6.66 -26.79
C GLN A 28 13.72 7.23 -25.37
N GLU A 29 14.15 8.49 -25.26
CA GLU A 29 14.04 9.24 -24.01
C GLU A 29 12.58 9.43 -23.62
N ARG A 30 12.29 9.26 -22.32
CA ARG A 30 10.95 9.38 -21.77
C ARG A 30 11.01 10.06 -20.41
N TYR A 31 10.44 11.24 -20.33
CA TYR A 31 10.33 12.02 -19.10
C TYR A 31 8.95 11.84 -18.46
N SER A 32 8.90 11.83 -17.13
CA SER A 32 7.63 11.79 -16.38
C SER A 32 7.77 12.54 -15.07
N PHE A 33 6.71 13.26 -14.69
CA PHE A 33 6.65 14.09 -13.49
C PHE A 33 5.48 13.63 -12.62
N PRO A 34 5.62 12.50 -11.89
CA PRO A 34 4.56 12.02 -11.03
C PRO A 34 4.41 12.95 -9.81
N LEU A 35 3.16 13.28 -9.49
CA LEU A 35 2.78 13.95 -8.25
C LEU A 35 1.99 12.97 -7.39
N PHE A 36 2.42 12.76 -6.15
CA PHE A 36 1.76 11.88 -5.19
C PHE A 36 1.04 12.70 -4.13
N PHE A 37 -0.24 12.46 -3.95
CA PHE A 37 -1.04 13.03 -2.86
C PHE A 37 -1.17 12.00 -1.74
N ALA A 38 -1.02 12.48 -0.51
CA ALA A 38 -1.09 11.68 0.71
C ALA A 38 -1.73 12.53 1.82
N CYS A 39 -2.40 11.87 2.77
CA CYS A 39 -2.76 12.49 4.05
C CYS A 39 -1.51 12.74 4.90
N ASP A 40 -1.67 13.49 5.98
CA ASP A 40 -0.60 13.72 6.95
C ASP A 40 -0.09 12.39 7.53
N TYR A 41 1.19 12.35 7.88
CA TYR A 41 1.89 11.11 8.29
C TYR A 41 1.12 10.29 9.33
N HIS A 42 0.56 10.95 10.35
CA HIS A 42 -0.14 10.31 11.46
C HIS A 42 -1.62 10.03 11.18
N THR A 43 -2.15 10.41 10.01
CA THR A 43 -3.55 10.14 9.67
C THR A 43 -3.80 8.63 9.64
N LEU A 44 -4.79 8.21 10.43
CA LEU A 44 -5.28 6.84 10.47
C LEU A 44 -6.31 6.62 9.34
N ILE A 45 -5.97 5.72 8.44
CA ILE A 45 -6.75 5.38 7.26
C ILE A 45 -7.54 4.11 7.55
N ARG A 46 -8.86 4.20 7.38
CA ARG A 46 -9.82 3.10 7.54
C ARG A 46 -10.98 3.27 6.55
N PRO A 47 -11.72 2.21 6.21
CA PRO A 47 -12.91 2.32 5.38
C PRO A 47 -13.87 3.41 5.87
N LEU A 48 -14.33 4.27 4.96
CA LEU A 48 -15.33 5.29 5.29
C LEU A 48 -16.71 4.64 5.40
N PRO A 49 -17.58 5.09 6.33
CA PRO A 49 -18.88 4.46 6.58
C PRO A 49 -19.76 4.32 5.34
N THR A 50 -19.71 5.28 4.40
CA THR A 50 -20.50 5.26 3.16
C THR A 50 -20.17 4.07 2.25
N PHE A 51 -18.99 3.46 2.39
CA PHE A 51 -18.57 2.29 1.60
C PHE A 51 -18.81 0.96 2.33
N LEU A 52 -19.41 0.98 3.53
CA LEU A 52 -19.71 -0.22 4.32
C LEU A 52 -21.22 -0.38 4.45
N ALA A 53 -21.71 -1.62 4.45
CA ALA A 53 -23.09 -1.90 4.86
C ALA A 53 -23.27 -1.63 6.37
N ALA A 54 -24.52 -1.41 6.79
CA ALA A 54 -24.82 -1.16 8.20
C ALA A 54 -24.39 -2.35 9.08
N GLY A 55 -23.47 -2.11 10.02
CA GLY A 55 -22.93 -3.13 10.92
C GLY A 55 -21.80 -3.99 10.32
N GLU A 56 -21.36 -3.70 9.09
CA GLU A 56 -20.26 -4.43 8.46
C GLU A 56 -18.89 -3.95 8.98
N ALA A 57 -18.06 -4.89 9.42
CA ALA A 57 -16.64 -4.64 9.64
C ALA A 57 -15.89 -4.92 8.33
N GLY A 58 -15.42 -3.86 7.66
CA GLY A 58 -14.72 -3.99 6.37
C GLY A 58 -13.43 -4.82 6.45
N GLU A 59 -12.98 -5.35 5.30
CA GLU A 59 -11.78 -6.21 5.19
C GLU A 59 -10.45 -5.50 5.54
N TYR A 60 -10.43 -4.17 5.50
CA TYR A 60 -9.22 -3.40 5.75
C TYR A 60 -9.14 -2.97 7.21
N GLN A 61 -8.03 -3.37 7.86
CA GLN A 61 -7.64 -2.85 9.16
C GLN A 61 -7.19 -1.40 9.04
N GLU A 62 -7.33 -0.66 10.12
CA GLU A 62 -6.84 0.71 10.24
C GLU A 62 -5.31 0.76 10.13
N LEU A 63 -4.79 1.72 9.37
CA LEU A 63 -3.37 1.89 9.08
C LEU A 63 -2.99 3.37 9.10
N SER A 64 -1.87 3.74 9.71
CA SER A 64 -1.27 5.07 9.48
C SER A 64 -0.66 5.12 8.07
N ILE A 65 -0.90 6.20 7.32
CA ILE A 65 -0.27 6.38 6.00
C ILE A 65 1.26 6.46 6.09
N GLY A 66 1.78 7.13 7.12
CA GLY A 66 3.21 7.23 7.38
C GLY A 66 3.85 5.87 7.67
N GLU A 67 3.20 5.07 8.53
CA GLU A 67 3.64 3.69 8.81
C GLU A 67 3.55 2.80 7.58
N HIS A 68 2.50 2.93 6.77
CA HIS A 68 2.37 2.19 5.50
C HIS A 68 3.54 2.51 4.57
N MET A 69 3.80 3.80 4.29
CA MET A 69 4.90 4.24 3.44
C MET A 69 6.26 3.77 3.97
N TRP A 70 6.49 3.90 5.28
CA TRP A 70 7.73 3.45 5.91
C TRP A 70 7.90 1.93 5.82
N SER A 71 6.84 1.17 6.08
CA SER A 71 6.87 -0.29 5.96
C SER A 71 7.15 -0.74 4.53
N GLN A 72 6.61 -0.06 3.51
CA GLN A 72 6.92 -0.37 2.10
C GLN A 72 8.38 -0.08 1.78
N ALA A 73 8.94 1.04 2.24
CA ALA A 73 10.37 1.35 2.07
C ALA A 73 11.26 0.29 2.73
N LEU A 74 10.96 -0.08 3.98
CA LEU A 74 11.68 -1.11 4.74
C LEU A 74 11.68 -2.47 4.03
N GLN A 75 10.60 -2.81 3.33
CA GLN A 75 10.44 -4.09 2.63
C GLN A 75 10.92 -4.09 1.17
N THR A 76 11.24 -2.93 0.58
CA THR A 76 11.56 -2.85 -0.85
C THR A 76 13.00 -2.41 -1.10
N TYR A 77 13.49 -1.38 -0.41
CA TYR A 77 14.86 -0.92 -0.57
C TYR A 77 15.84 -1.93 0.02
N ARG A 78 16.79 -2.39 -0.81
CA ARG A 78 17.74 -3.45 -0.44
C ARG A 78 18.43 -3.15 0.89
N TYR A 79 18.97 -1.94 1.03
CA TYR A 79 19.70 -1.54 2.22
C TYR A 79 18.83 -1.48 3.48
N LEU A 80 17.54 -1.11 3.37
CA LEU A 80 16.64 -1.10 4.53
C LEU A 80 16.21 -2.52 4.91
N ARG A 81 15.92 -3.37 3.92
CA ARG A 81 15.64 -4.80 4.16
C ARG A 81 16.78 -5.47 4.89
N GLU A 82 18.02 -5.23 4.47
CA GLU A 82 19.20 -5.78 5.13
C GLU A 82 19.31 -5.31 6.59
N LYS A 83 18.99 -4.04 6.88
CA LYS A 83 18.93 -3.52 8.26
C LYS A 83 17.85 -4.22 9.09
N VAL A 84 16.67 -4.45 8.53
CA VAL A 84 15.60 -5.20 9.20
C VAL A 84 16.03 -6.64 9.47
N ASN A 85 16.65 -7.32 8.50
CA ASN A 85 17.13 -8.69 8.65
C ASN A 85 18.22 -8.83 9.73
N ARG A 86 19.03 -7.78 9.95
CA ARG A 86 20.03 -7.72 11.03
C ARG A 86 19.44 -7.28 12.38
N GLY A 87 18.15 -6.93 12.44
CA GLY A 87 17.49 -6.44 13.65
C GLY A 87 17.81 -4.99 14.01
N GLU A 88 18.47 -4.22 13.14
CA GLU A 88 18.81 -2.81 13.36
C GLU A 88 17.59 -1.89 13.18
N LEU A 89 16.61 -2.32 12.38
CA LEU A 89 15.34 -1.65 12.16
C LEU A 89 14.21 -2.66 12.33
N GLN A 90 13.02 -2.17 12.68
CA GLN A 90 11.83 -3.00 12.87
C GLN A 90 10.69 -2.46 12.02
N LEU A 91 9.87 -3.38 11.51
CA LEU A 91 8.62 -3.02 10.86
C LEU A 91 7.65 -2.46 11.92
N PRO A 92 6.86 -1.42 11.59
CA PRO A 92 5.75 -0.99 12.43
C PRO A 92 4.80 -2.17 12.74
N GLU A 93 4.13 -2.13 13.90
CA GLU A 93 3.23 -3.20 14.35
C GLU A 93 2.16 -3.56 13.32
N ARG A 94 1.61 -2.54 12.64
CA ARG A 94 0.54 -2.69 11.63
C ARG A 94 1.07 -2.83 10.20
N ALA A 95 2.36 -3.12 10.01
CA ALA A 95 2.94 -3.26 8.69
C ALA A 95 2.28 -4.40 7.90
N ARG A 96 1.79 -4.08 6.70
CA ARG A 96 1.34 -5.08 5.74
C ARG A 96 2.49 -5.52 4.83
N GLY A 97 2.41 -6.76 4.36
CA GLY A 97 3.32 -7.28 3.35
C GLY A 97 3.30 -6.46 2.06
N THR A 98 4.34 -6.57 1.24
CA THR A 98 4.31 -6.00 -0.11
C THR A 98 3.31 -6.75 -1.00
N ASN A 99 2.72 -6.06 -1.99
CA ASN A 99 1.77 -6.62 -2.96
C ASN A 99 0.46 -7.18 -2.35
N THR A 100 0.00 -6.65 -1.22
CA THR A 100 -1.23 -7.10 -0.55
C THR A 100 -2.48 -6.29 -0.93
N PHE A 101 -2.37 -5.34 -1.85
CA PHE A 101 -3.46 -4.49 -2.33
C PHE A 101 -3.83 -4.81 -3.78
N GLY A 102 -4.96 -4.26 -4.23
CA GLY A 102 -5.43 -4.39 -5.59
C GLY A 102 -5.68 -5.84 -6.00
N HIS A 103 -5.45 -6.16 -7.27
CA HIS A 103 -5.57 -7.53 -7.77
C HIS A 103 -4.45 -8.46 -7.28
N LEU A 104 -3.35 -7.92 -6.75
CA LEU A 104 -2.24 -8.74 -6.24
C LEU A 104 -2.58 -9.37 -4.87
N LYS A 105 -3.55 -8.80 -4.12
CA LYS A 105 -4.04 -9.36 -2.86
C LYS A 105 -4.48 -10.83 -2.96
N LYS A 106 -5.09 -11.20 -4.09
CA LYS A 106 -5.53 -12.59 -4.36
C LYS A 106 -4.36 -13.56 -4.49
N GLN A 107 -3.21 -13.11 -4.98
CA GLN A 107 -2.01 -13.95 -5.13
C GLN A 107 -1.25 -14.11 -3.81
N ALA A 108 -1.29 -13.09 -2.94
CA ALA A 108 -0.70 -13.16 -1.60
C ALA A 108 -1.47 -14.13 -0.69
N GLN A 109 -2.80 -14.14 -0.76
CA GLN A 109 -3.67 -15.04 0.03
C GLN A 109 -3.52 -16.52 -0.36
N GLN A 110 -3.11 -16.82 -1.61
CA GLN A 110 -2.91 -18.19 -2.08
C GLN A 110 -1.56 -18.81 -1.65
N LYS A 111 -0.67 -18.04 -1.02
CA LYS A 111 0.67 -18.50 -0.60
C LYS A 111 0.80 -18.78 0.90
N THR A 112 -0.27 -18.63 1.67
CA THR A 112 -0.32 -19.08 3.06
C THR A 112 -0.93 -20.48 3.08
N PRO A 113 -0.22 -21.51 3.57
CA PRO A 113 -0.75 -22.88 3.66
C PRO A 113 -1.94 -22.97 4.60
#